data_AF-A0A0N0E3H2-F1
#
_entry.id   AF-A0A0N0E3H2-F1
#
_cell.length_a   1.000
_cell.length_b   1.000
_cell.length_c   1.000
_cell.angle_alpha   90.00
_cell.angle_beta   90.00
_cell.angle_gamma   90.00
#
_symmetry.space_group_name_H-M   'P 1'
#
loop_
_entity.id
_entity.type
_entity.pdbx_description
1 polymer ?
#
loop_
_entity_poly.entity_id
_entity_poly.type
_entity_poly.pdbx_seq_one_letter_code
_entity_poly.pdbx_strand_id
1 'polypeptide(L)'
;MMISLITRLIAGRGTGAVTYDILQSAAPVFLEETEDRDIYRVVLRRGEFRYMKDAPCFGGFDAELAMGSTLCGEVLGSLSDHAAVGGNTPDLLVLSVKARSWG
;
A
#
# COMPACT_ATOMS: atom_id res chain seq x y z
N MET A 1 -5.12 -2.61 -18.86
CA MET A 1 -4.85 -2.82 -17.44
C MET A 1 -3.38 -2.59 -17.20
N MET A 2 -3.02 -1.46 -16.60
CA MET A 2 -1.63 -1.15 -16.26
C MET A 2 -1.27 -1.72 -14.89
N ILE A 3 -0.08 -2.30 -14.78
CA ILE A 3 0.49 -2.78 -13.52
C ILE A 3 1.89 -2.17 -13.40
N SER A 4 2.17 -1.52 -12.27
CA SER A 4 3.47 -0.91 -12.01
C SER A 4 4.14 -1.53 -10.79
N LEU A 5 5.41 -1.90 -10.92
CA LEU A 5 6.20 -2.40 -9.79
C LEU A 5 6.46 -1.27 -8.79
N ILE A 6 6.11 -1.51 -7.53
CA ILE A 6 6.40 -0.62 -6.41
C ILE A 6 7.78 -0.99 -5.86
N THR A 7 8.62 0.03 -5.70
CA THR A 7 9.94 -0.10 -5.05
C THR A 7 9.88 0.32 -3.59
N ARG A 8 9.10 1.37 -3.27
CA ARG A 8 8.84 1.81 -1.89
C ARG A 8 7.40 2.28 -1.76
N LEU A 9 6.80 2.04 -0.60
CA LEU A 9 5.45 2.52 -0.27
C LEU A 9 5.38 2.90 1.19
N ILE A 10 4.75 4.04 1.45
CA ILE A 10 4.28 4.45 2.77
C ILE A 10 2.79 4.74 2.64
N ALA A 11 1.96 4.10 3.47
CA ALA A 11 0.52 4.33 3.47
C ALA A 11 0.00 4.53 4.89
N GLY A 12 -1.05 5.35 5.00
CA GLY A 12 -1.59 5.78 6.29
C GLY A 12 -0.79 6.94 6.90
N ARG A 13 -0.32 7.90 6.09
CA ARG A 13 0.43 9.07 6.59
C ARG A 13 -0.47 9.84 7.58
N GLY A 14 -0.03 9.95 8.83
CA GLY A 14 -0.80 10.47 9.98
C GLY A 14 -1.06 9.43 11.08
N THR A 15 -1.22 8.15 10.69
CA THR A 15 -1.30 7.01 11.61
C THR A 15 -0.04 6.12 11.56
N GLY A 16 0.72 6.22 10.47
CA GLY A 16 1.99 5.50 10.25
C GLY A 16 1.80 4.02 9.90
N ALA A 17 0.64 3.62 9.38
CA ALA A 17 0.17 2.24 9.44
C ALA A 17 1.02 1.23 8.63
N VAL A 18 1.52 1.58 7.45
CA VAL A 18 2.14 0.59 6.52
C VAL A 18 3.39 1.13 5.86
N THR A 19 4.43 0.31 5.83
CA THR A 19 5.63 0.56 5.02
C THR A 19 6.04 -0.68 4.22
N TYR A 20 6.47 -0.48 2.98
CA TYR A 20 7.04 -1.51 2.11
C TYR A 20 8.30 -0.95 1.44
N ASP A 21 9.31 -1.79 1.30
CA ASP A 21 10.58 -1.50 0.61
C ASP A 21 11.06 -2.78 -0.06
N ILE A 22 11.14 -2.78 -1.39
CA ILE A 22 11.43 -3.97 -2.19
C ILE A 22 12.73 -4.68 -1.80
N LEU A 23 13.70 -3.96 -1.23
CA LEU A 23 14.97 -4.52 -0.78
C LEU A 23 14.86 -5.25 0.57
N GLN A 24 13.77 -5.03 1.31
CA GLN A 24 13.51 -5.58 2.65
C GLN A 24 12.31 -6.52 2.68
N SER A 25 11.65 -6.72 1.54
CA SER A 25 10.41 -7.48 1.40
C SER A 25 10.66 -8.89 0.86
N ALA A 26 9.80 -9.83 1.25
CA ALA A 26 9.87 -11.22 0.78
C ALA A 26 9.46 -11.40 -0.70
N ALA A 27 8.69 -10.47 -1.25
CA ALA A 27 8.22 -10.51 -2.63
C ALA A 27 7.94 -9.10 -3.20
N PRO A 28 7.91 -8.94 -4.54
CA PRO A 28 7.52 -7.69 -5.20
C PRO A 28 6.04 -7.36 -4.99
N VAL A 29 5.77 -6.07 -4.77
CA VAL A 29 4.41 -5.53 -4.66
C VAL A 29 4.11 -4.63 -5.86
N PHE A 30 2.86 -4.66 -6.32
CA PHE A 30 2.42 -3.93 -7.50
C PHE A 30 1.32 -2.92 -7.18
N LEU A 31 1.33 -1.85 -7.96
CA LEU A 31 0.24 -0.90 -8.08
C LEU A 31 -0.59 -1.32 -9.30
N GLU A 32 -1.82 -1.78 -9.05
CA GLU A 32 -2.74 -2.26 -10.09
C GLU A 32 -3.82 -1.21 -10.36
N GLU A 33 -3.99 -0.79 -11.61
CA GLU A 33 -5.06 0.12 -12.01
C GLU A 33 -6.44 -0.56 -11.90
N THR A 34 -7.44 0.15 -11.37
CA THR A 34 -8.84 -0.32 -11.35
C THR A 34 -9.64 0.23 -12.53
N GLU A 35 -10.93 -0.08 -12.62
CA GLU A 35 -11.83 0.50 -13.62
C GLU A 35 -12.08 2.00 -13.38
N ASP A 36 -11.88 2.46 -12.14
CA ASP A 36 -12.04 3.84 -11.75
C ASP A 36 -10.75 4.63 -12.01
N ARG A 37 -10.90 5.76 -12.69
CA ARG A 37 -9.78 6.64 -13.02
C ARG A 37 -9.05 7.11 -11.74
N ASP A 38 -7.72 7.03 -11.78
CA ASP A 38 -6.81 7.43 -10.71
C ASP A 38 -6.96 6.61 -9.41
N ILE A 39 -7.70 5.50 -9.44
CA ILE A 39 -7.81 4.55 -8.33
C ILE A 39 -6.98 3.30 -8.64
N TYR A 40 -6.24 2.87 -7.63
CA TYR A 40 -5.34 1.74 -7.71
C TYR A 40 -5.54 0.79 -6.54
N ARG A 41 -5.30 -0.49 -6.79
CA ARG A 41 -5.24 -1.54 -5.77
C ARG A 41 -3.78 -1.88 -5.46
N VAL A 42 -3.47 -1.98 -4.18
CA VAL A 42 -2.20 -2.53 -3.69
C VAL A 42 -2.52 -3.73 -2.80
N VAL A 43 -1.91 -4.87 -3.09
CA VAL A 43 -2.07 -6.10 -2.30
C VAL A 43 -0.75 -6.39 -1.61
N LEU A 44 -0.79 -6.51 -0.29
CA LEU A 44 0.36 -6.73 0.58
C LEU A 44 0.14 -8.00 1.40
N ARG A 45 1.12 -8.89 1.44
CA ARG A 45 1.08 -10.15 2.19
C ARG A 45 2.09 -10.16 3.32
N ARG A 46 1.89 -11.01 4.31
CA ARG A 46 2.84 -11.18 5.42
C ARG A 46 4.26 -11.36 4.88
N GLY A 47 5.19 -10.58 5.43
CA GLY A 47 6.60 -10.57 5.02
C GLY A 47 6.91 -9.59 3.87
N GLU A 48 5.90 -9.05 3.19
CA GLU A 48 6.11 -7.99 2.19
C GLU A 48 6.13 -6.60 2.83
N PHE A 49 5.39 -6.38 3.91
CA PHE A 49 5.25 -5.08 4.54
C PHE A 49 5.50 -5.12 6.04
N ARG A 50 5.75 -3.94 6.61
CA ARG A 50 5.71 -3.70 8.04
C ARG A 50 4.44 -2.93 8.38
N TYR A 51 3.75 -3.38 9.41
CA TYR A 51 2.54 -2.75 9.93
C TYR A 51 2.84 -2.09 11.28
N MET A 52 2.72 -0.77 11.38
CA MET A 52 2.95 -0.07 12.64
C MET A 52 1.62 0.30 13.29
N LYS A 53 1.40 -0.30 14.46
CA LYS A 53 0.21 -0.16 15.32
C LYS A 53 -1.06 -0.75 14.73
N ASP A 54 -1.94 -1.17 15.61
CA ASP A 54 -3.28 -1.68 15.32
C ASP A 54 -4.23 -0.53 14.93
N ALA A 55 -3.78 0.31 13.99
CA ALA A 55 -4.44 1.53 13.59
C ALA A 55 -4.97 1.37 12.16
N PRO A 56 -6.14 1.94 11.84
CA PRO A 56 -6.64 1.95 10.48
C PRO A 56 -5.63 2.55 9.49
N CYS A 57 -5.41 1.89 8.35
CA CYS A 57 -4.59 2.40 7.26
C CYS A 57 -5.40 3.41 6.42
N PHE A 58 -5.66 4.59 6.98
CA PHE A 58 -6.28 5.72 6.29
C PHE A 58 -5.36 6.95 6.30
N GLY A 59 -5.51 7.83 5.33
CA GLY A 59 -4.72 9.05 5.19
C GLY A 59 -3.88 9.06 3.91
N GLY A 60 -2.73 9.72 3.94
CA GLY A 60 -1.88 9.85 2.75
C GLY A 60 -1.18 8.54 2.36
N PHE A 61 -0.90 8.36 1.08
CA PHE A 61 0.08 7.37 0.60
C PHE A 61 1.11 8.03 -0.32
N ASP A 62 2.33 7.47 -0.30
CA ASP A 62 3.44 7.83 -1.17
C ASP A 62 4.06 6.52 -1.70
N ALA A 63 4.12 6.35 -3.02
CA ALA A 63 4.67 5.17 -3.68
C ALA A 63 5.75 5.57 -4.70
N GLU A 64 6.92 4.94 -4.62
CA GLU A 64 7.98 5.02 -5.63
C GLU A 64 7.85 3.82 -6.57
N LEU A 65 7.74 4.08 -7.87
CA LEU A 65 7.62 3.05 -8.91
C LEU A 65 8.97 2.76 -9.56
N ALA A 66 9.17 1.54 -10.06
CA ALA A 66 10.45 1.10 -10.64
C ALA A 66 10.91 1.92 -11.86
N MET A 67 9.99 2.63 -12.52
CA MET A 67 10.30 3.55 -13.63
C MET A 67 10.82 4.92 -13.16
N GLY A 68 11.06 5.11 -11.86
CA GLY A 68 11.56 6.36 -11.28
C GLY A 68 10.49 7.43 -11.07
N SER A 69 9.21 7.10 -11.26
CA SER A 69 8.09 7.99 -10.95
C SER A 69 7.62 7.81 -9.50
N THR A 70 7.10 8.90 -8.92
CA THR A 70 6.46 8.88 -7.60
C THR A 70 4.99 9.16 -7.76
N LEU A 71 4.16 8.37 -7.07
CA LEU A 71 2.72 8.55 -7.00
C LEU A 71 2.34 8.86 -5.55
N CYS A 72 1.65 9.98 -5.35
CA CYS A 72 1.19 10.42 -4.04
C CYS A 72 -0.33 10.58 -4.05
N GLY A 73 -0.98 10.38 -2.92
CA GLY A 73 -2.43 10.54 -2.83
C GLY A 73 -3.00 10.10 -1.49
N GLU A 74 -4.19 9.50 -1.51
CA GLU A 74 -4.93 9.10 -0.32
C GLU A 74 -5.37 7.65 -0.36
N VAL A 75 -5.37 6.98 0.79
CA VAL A 75 -5.95 5.66 0.98
C VAL A 75 -7.45 5.82 1.19
N LEU A 76 -8.24 5.32 0.24
CA LEU A 76 -9.71 5.36 0.27
C LEU A 76 -10.30 4.23 1.13
N GLY A 77 -9.62 3.08 1.17
CA GLY A 77 -10.12 1.87 1.80
C GLY A 77 -9.00 0.91 2.15
N SER A 78 -9.24 0.13 3.20
CA SER A 78 -8.32 -0.89 3.69
C SER A 78 -9.12 -2.13 4.09
N LEU A 79 -8.80 -3.28 3.49
CA LEU A 79 -9.31 -4.58 3.89
C LEU A 79 -8.15 -5.41 4.41
N SER A 80 -8.30 -5.97 5.61
CA SER A 80 -7.32 -6.87 6.20
C SER A 80 -8.00 -8.17 6.59
N ASP A 81 -7.40 -9.32 6.29
CA ASP A 81 -7.72 -10.50 7.07
C ASP A 81 -7.13 -10.29 8.47
N HIS A 82 -7.92 -10.52 9.52
CA HIS A 82 -7.39 -10.33 10.87
C HIS A 82 -6.18 -11.23 11.10
N ALA A 83 -5.18 -10.68 11.78
CA ALA A 83 -3.92 -11.35 12.06
C ALA A 83 -4.15 -12.74 12.66
N ALA A 84 -3.40 -13.73 12.18
CA ALA A 84 -3.27 -15.02 12.85
C ALA A 84 -3.03 -14.80 14.36
N VAL A 85 -3.73 -15.59 15.18
CA VAL A 85 -3.70 -15.61 16.65
C VAL A 85 -2.29 -15.27 17.18
N GLY A 86 -2.12 -14.05 17.72
CA GLY A 86 -0.91 -13.62 18.42
C GLY A 86 0.00 -12.60 17.73
N GLY A 87 -0.32 -12.11 16.52
CA GLY A 87 0.44 -11.05 15.83
C GLY A 87 -0.31 -9.73 15.67
N ASN A 88 0.41 -8.60 15.65
CA ASN A 88 -0.16 -7.27 15.33
C ASN A 88 -0.12 -6.95 13.82
N THR A 89 0.17 -7.92 12.95
CA THR A 89 0.34 -7.71 11.51
C THR A 89 -0.56 -8.67 10.73
N PRO A 90 -1.44 -8.16 9.84
CA PRO A 90 -2.35 -9.01 9.07
C PRO A 90 -1.59 -9.90 8.08
N ASP A 91 -2.19 -11.02 7.70
CA ASP A 91 -1.64 -11.94 6.69
C ASP A 91 -1.76 -11.37 5.28
N LEU A 92 -2.82 -10.59 5.08
CA LEU A 92 -3.18 -9.89 3.85
C LEU A 92 -3.70 -8.50 4.20
N LEU A 93 -3.18 -7.50 3.50
CA LEU A 93 -3.68 -6.14 3.51
C LEU A 93 -3.91 -5.69 2.07
N VAL A 94 -5.14 -5.31 1.76
CA VAL A 94 -5.53 -4.74 0.46
C VAL A 94 -5.86 -3.28 0.67
N LEU A 95 -5.14 -2.42 -0.05
CA LEU A 95 -5.36 -0.97 -0.04
C LEU A 95 -6.00 -0.54 -1.35
N SER A 96 -7.03 0.27 -1.25
CA SER A 96 -7.55 1.06 -2.37
C SER A 96 -7.01 2.47 -2.22
N VAL A 97 -6.21 2.94 -3.18
CA VAL A 97 -5.55 4.24 -3.12
C VAL A 97 -5.92 5.11 -4.31
N LYS A 98 -6.08 6.42 -4.09
CA LYS A 98 -6.39 7.39 -5.14
C LYS A 98 -5.23 8.34 -5.35
N ALA A 99 -4.68 8.36 -6.55
CA ALA A 99 -3.63 9.31 -6.92
C ALA A 99 -4.15 10.75 -6.92
N ARG A 100 -3.33 11.68 -6.43
CA ARG A 100 -3.62 13.10 -6.53
C ARG A 100 -3.25 13.59 -7.92
N SER A 101 -4.23 14.07 -8.67
CA SER A 101 -3.98 14.78 -9.92
C SER A 101 -3.47 16.20 -9.60
N TRP A 102 -2.30 16.55 -10.14
CA TRP A 102 -1.85 17.94 -10.15
C TRP A 102 -2.57 18.61 -11.33
N GLY A 103 -3.68 19.28 -11.02
CA GLY A 103 -4.40 20.13 -11.95
C GLY A 103 -3.66 21.43 -12.24
#